data_AF-D1JES1-F1
#
_entry.id   AF-D1JES1-F1
#
_cell.length_a   1.000
_cell.length_b   1.000
_cell.length_c   1.000
_cell.angle_alpha   90.00
_cell.angle_beta   90.00
_cell.angle_gamma   90.00
#
_symmetry.space_group_name_H-M   'P 1'
#
loop_
_entity.id
_entity.type
_entity.pdbx_description
1 polymer ?
#
loop_
_entity_poly.entity_id
_entity_poly.type
_entity_poly.pdbx_seq_one_letter_code
_entity_poly.pdbx_strand_id
1 'polypeptide(L)'
;MKKGLTMLVAAMVITGLICVIGSAAAATNIWVESNVRGVGHLTSEYEVDTEYGIANGIEMQELESGSGLVTKQKWTLEVNPIGIEYGTGAEVCLEGLIEEKEFDVEYFPITYQNHSYDQKWMEKKCVKNYDLGAVTDANFIQCEKLQKKESVVTFGNGVELDQVWPIPANKTYVTLAAGTPSLVQTVSADVLGISHIGFAAKDPNQHRHTIAYGREETIGQFSIDKTIEIKLTCLDAQIGDWLGCP
;
A
#
# COMPACT_ATOMS: atom_id res chain seq x y z
N MET A 1 -37.16 -9.55 35.80
CA MET A 1 -35.80 -10.11 35.60
C MET A 1 -35.83 -11.12 34.47
N LYS A 2 -34.81 -11.12 33.60
CA LYS A 2 -34.59 -11.98 32.41
C LYS A 2 -35.23 -11.56 31.07
N LYS A 3 -34.72 -10.49 30.44
CA LYS A 3 -34.63 -10.34 28.96
C LYS A 3 -33.50 -9.38 28.56
N GLY A 4 -32.37 -9.41 29.29
CA GLY A 4 -31.28 -8.43 29.13
C GLY A 4 -29.95 -8.99 28.63
N LEU A 5 -29.90 -10.19 28.04
CA LEU A 5 -28.62 -10.85 27.76
C LEU A 5 -28.54 -11.63 26.45
N THR A 6 -29.37 -11.31 25.45
CA THR A 6 -29.30 -11.95 24.12
C THR A 6 -29.21 -10.97 22.96
N MET A 7 -29.13 -9.67 23.22
CA MET A 7 -29.00 -8.62 22.19
C MET A 7 -27.60 -8.00 22.21
N LEU A 8 -26.58 -8.84 22.38
CA LEU A 8 -25.17 -8.45 22.37
C LEU A 8 -24.46 -8.85 21.06
N VAL A 9 -25.20 -9.26 20.03
CA VAL A 9 -24.65 -9.83 18.78
C VAL A 9 -24.94 -8.99 17.52
N ALA A 10 -25.62 -7.84 17.62
CA ALA A 10 -26.02 -7.06 16.44
C ALA A 10 -25.61 -5.56 16.50
N ALA A 11 -24.51 -5.24 17.17
CA ALA A 11 -24.00 -3.88 17.28
C ALA A 11 -22.50 -3.84 16.92
N MET A 12 -22.18 -4.22 15.68
CA MET A 12 -20.93 -3.77 15.04
C MET A 12 -21.32 -2.67 14.05
N VAL A 13 -21.35 -1.44 14.56
CA VAL A 13 -21.01 -0.28 13.74
C VAL A 13 -19.52 -0.46 13.45
N ILE A 14 -19.15 -0.81 12.21
CA ILE A 14 -17.74 -0.88 11.81
C ILE A 14 -17.25 0.56 11.71
N THR A 15 -16.85 1.10 12.85
CA THR A 15 -15.97 2.26 12.93
C THR A 15 -14.63 1.84 12.32
N GLY A 16 -14.11 2.65 11.40
CA GLY A 16 -12.94 2.34 10.58
C GLY A 16 -11.74 1.84 11.37
N LEU A 17 -11.01 0.91 10.75
CA LEU A 17 -9.69 0.54 11.24
C LEU A 17 -8.78 1.73 10.91
N ILE A 18 -8.26 2.40 11.94
CA ILE A 18 -7.15 3.34 11.82
C ILE A 18 -5.93 2.59 12.32
N CYS A 19 -5.09 2.12 11.39
CA CYS A 19 -3.78 1.56 11.72
C CYS A 19 -2.73 2.61 11.36
N VAL A 20 -2.18 3.29 12.38
CA VAL A 20 -0.98 4.12 12.26
C VAL A 20 0.19 3.28 12.74
N ILE A 21 1.07 2.93 11.81
CA ILE A 21 2.25 2.10 12.07
C ILE A 21 3.48 3.00 11.97
N GLY A 22 4.16 3.25 13.09
CA GLY A 22 5.40 4.03 13.14
C GLY A 22 6.50 3.30 13.93
N SER A 23 7.62 3.02 13.27
CA SER A 23 8.74 2.22 13.76
C SER A 23 9.89 3.09 14.25
N ALA A 24 9.77 3.64 15.47
CA ALA A 24 10.93 4.23 16.17
C ALA A 24 11.50 3.31 17.27
N ALA A 25 10.72 2.33 17.76
CA ALA A 25 11.16 1.31 18.71
C ALA A 25 10.13 0.16 18.91
N ALA A 26 9.16 -0.01 18.00
CA ALA A 26 8.00 -0.88 18.18
C ALA A 26 7.69 -1.66 16.89
N ALA A 27 7.38 -2.96 17.04
CA ALA A 27 7.03 -3.97 16.01
C ALA A 27 7.90 -3.99 14.73
N THR A 28 8.72 -5.04 14.55
CA THR A 28 9.63 -5.17 13.40
C THR A 28 9.01 -5.82 12.16
N ASN A 29 7.87 -6.50 12.31
CA ASN A 29 7.09 -7.10 11.23
C ASN A 29 5.61 -6.94 11.57
N ILE A 30 4.79 -6.52 10.59
CA ILE A 30 3.37 -6.30 10.80
C ILE A 30 2.59 -7.00 9.70
N TRP A 31 1.66 -7.85 10.12
CA TRP A 31 0.75 -8.57 9.23
C TRP A 31 -0.70 -8.19 9.57
N VAL A 32 -1.43 -7.72 8.57
CA VAL A 32 -2.85 -7.40 8.68
C VAL A 32 -3.62 -8.16 7.61
N GLU A 33 -4.67 -8.86 8.02
CA GLU A 33 -5.63 -9.46 7.11
C GLU A 33 -7.04 -8.98 7.49
N SER A 34 -7.79 -8.48 6.50
CA SER A 34 -9.16 -8.03 6.67
C SER A 34 -10.06 -8.63 5.59
N ASN A 35 -11.26 -9.03 6.00
CA ASN A 35 -12.29 -9.54 5.10
C ASN A 35 -13.64 -8.96 5.51
N VAL A 36 -14.08 -7.93 4.78
CA VAL A 36 -15.32 -7.19 5.06
C VAL A 36 -16.34 -7.48 3.97
N ARG A 37 -17.57 -7.77 4.39
CA ARG A 37 -18.73 -7.96 3.51
C ARG A 37 -19.98 -7.44 4.20
N GLY A 38 -20.91 -6.91 3.44
CA GLY A 38 -22.20 -6.49 3.97
C GLY A 38 -22.79 -5.29 3.23
N VAL A 39 -23.80 -4.69 3.84
CA VAL A 39 -24.46 -3.50 3.33
C VAL A 39 -24.39 -2.43 4.41
N GLY A 40 -23.83 -1.27 4.09
CA GLY A 40 -23.64 -0.22 5.07
C GLY A 40 -22.80 0.93 4.56
N HIS A 41 -22.46 1.82 5.47
CA HIS A 41 -21.39 2.78 5.27
C HIS A 41 -20.09 2.17 5.79
N LEU A 42 -19.03 2.30 5.01
CA LEU A 42 -17.68 1.88 5.35
C LEU A 42 -16.77 3.10 5.24
N THR A 43 -15.88 3.26 6.21
CA THR A 43 -14.72 4.14 6.12
C THR A 43 -13.53 3.40 6.74
N SER A 44 -12.37 3.42 6.11
CA SER A 44 -11.12 2.88 6.66
C SER A 44 -9.94 3.73 6.23
N GLU A 45 -8.92 3.79 7.08
CA GLU A 45 -7.72 4.59 6.87
C GLU A 45 -6.49 3.80 7.34
N TYR A 46 -5.53 3.63 6.45
CA TYR A 46 -4.30 2.90 6.72
C TYR A 46 -3.10 3.78 6.42
N GLU A 47 -2.18 3.84 7.37
CA GLU A 47 -0.92 4.56 7.23
C GLU A 47 0.23 3.68 7.70
N VAL A 48 1.20 3.51 6.80
CA VAL A 48 2.42 2.75 7.04
C VAL A 48 3.61 3.65 6.81
N ASP A 49 4.55 3.61 7.74
CA ASP A 49 5.87 4.21 7.64
C ASP A 49 6.92 3.21 8.18
N THR A 50 7.91 2.85 7.36
CA THR A 50 8.91 1.83 7.72
C THR A 50 10.10 2.37 8.52
N GLU A 51 10.36 3.68 8.52
CA GLU A 51 11.47 4.29 9.25
C GLU A 51 11.09 5.59 9.97
N TYR A 52 11.58 5.81 11.19
CA TYR A 52 11.39 7.07 11.90
C TYR A 52 12.38 8.14 11.40
N GLY A 53 12.00 8.87 10.36
CA GLY A 53 12.78 9.97 9.82
C GLY A 53 12.04 10.76 8.74
N ILE A 54 12.42 12.02 8.53
CA ILE A 54 12.05 12.70 7.29
C ILE A 54 12.88 12.08 6.15
N ALA A 55 12.23 11.68 5.05
CA ALA A 55 12.86 11.34 3.77
C ALA A 55 13.52 9.97 3.58
N ASN A 56 13.25 8.98 4.44
CA ASN A 56 13.78 7.63 4.26
C ASN A 56 12.67 6.60 4.27
N GLY A 57 12.98 5.41 3.76
CA GLY A 57 12.12 4.24 3.84
C GLY A 57 10.91 4.28 2.91
N ILE A 58 9.83 3.64 3.35
CA ILE A 58 8.64 3.35 2.57
C ILE A 58 7.43 3.87 3.32
N GLU A 59 6.62 4.66 2.63
CA GLU A 59 5.38 5.22 3.15
C GLU A 59 4.20 4.75 2.28
N MET A 60 3.13 4.29 2.91
CA MET A 60 1.86 4.00 2.25
C MET A 60 0.73 4.65 3.00
N GLN A 61 -0.12 5.37 2.27
CA GLN A 61 -1.36 5.92 2.78
C GLN A 61 -2.52 5.45 1.94
N GLU A 62 -3.56 4.94 2.59
CA GLU A 62 -4.78 4.48 1.94
C GLU A 62 -6.01 4.95 2.71
N LEU A 63 -6.94 5.60 2.00
CA LEU A 63 -8.24 6.02 2.52
C LEU A 63 -9.34 5.40 1.66
N GLU A 64 -10.25 4.68 2.28
CA GLU A 64 -11.42 4.10 1.64
C GLU A 64 -12.70 4.57 2.34
N SER A 65 -13.72 4.97 1.58
CA SER A 65 -15.00 5.40 2.15
C SER A 65 -16.15 5.29 1.15
N GLY A 66 -17.34 4.93 1.61
CA GLY A 66 -18.54 4.93 0.78
C GLY A 66 -19.72 4.26 1.46
N SER A 67 -20.87 4.30 0.79
CA SER A 67 -22.10 3.63 1.25
C SER A 67 -22.67 2.74 0.15
N GLY A 68 -23.13 1.56 0.54
CA GLY A 68 -23.80 0.64 -0.37
C GLY A 68 -23.52 -0.81 0.00
N LEU A 69 -23.37 -1.65 -1.03
CA LEU A 69 -23.05 -3.06 -0.90
C LEU A 69 -21.54 -3.25 -1.05
N VAL A 70 -20.95 -3.95 -0.08
CA VAL A 70 -19.60 -4.51 -0.14
C VAL A 70 -19.74 -6.00 -0.38
N THR A 71 -19.65 -6.41 -1.65
CA THR A 71 -19.71 -7.81 -2.06
C THR A 71 -18.46 -8.55 -1.61
N LYS A 72 -17.30 -7.90 -1.79
CA LYS A 72 -16.00 -8.46 -1.44
C LYS A 72 -15.02 -7.34 -1.11
N GLN A 73 -14.43 -7.40 0.08
CA GLN A 73 -13.25 -6.62 0.41
C GLN A 73 -12.30 -7.56 1.14
N LYS A 74 -11.31 -8.07 0.42
CA LYS A 74 -10.20 -8.84 1.01
C LYS A 74 -8.95 -7.99 0.92
N TRP A 75 -8.25 -7.84 2.03
CA TRP A 75 -7.05 -7.02 2.10
C TRP A 75 -6.01 -7.73 2.95
N THR A 76 -4.78 -7.80 2.44
CA THR A 76 -3.62 -8.30 3.16
C THR A 76 -2.49 -7.31 3.03
N LEU A 77 -1.86 -6.98 4.15
CA LEU A 77 -0.72 -6.08 4.22
C LEU A 77 0.36 -6.74 5.08
N GLU A 78 1.57 -6.81 4.53
CA GLU A 78 2.78 -7.17 5.23
C GLU A 78 3.77 -6.00 5.18
N VAL A 79 4.21 -5.55 6.35
CA VAL A 79 5.22 -4.50 6.49
C VAL A 79 6.45 -5.13 7.14
N ASN A 80 7.62 -4.81 6.58
CA ASN A 80 8.91 -5.34 6.94
C ASN A 80 8.92 -6.89 6.96
N PRO A 81 8.72 -7.54 5.79
CA PRO A 81 8.65 -9.00 5.70
C PRO A 81 9.95 -9.66 6.15
N ILE A 82 9.84 -10.86 6.72
CA ILE A 82 11.00 -11.66 7.13
C ILE A 82 11.59 -12.35 5.90
N GLY A 83 12.82 -12.01 5.56
CA GLY A 83 13.65 -12.72 4.58
C GLY A 83 14.47 -13.85 5.21
N ILE A 84 15.01 -14.72 4.36
CA ILE A 84 15.94 -15.78 4.78
C ILE A 84 17.28 -15.53 4.10
N GLU A 85 18.34 -15.38 4.89
CA GLU A 85 19.71 -15.29 4.40
C GLU A 85 20.19 -16.64 3.84
N TYR A 86 20.71 -16.61 2.62
CA TYR A 86 21.20 -17.81 1.96
C TYR A 86 22.53 -18.29 2.56
N GLY A 87 22.63 -19.59 2.84
CA GLY A 87 23.86 -20.22 3.34
C GLY A 87 24.00 -20.23 4.87
N THR A 88 23.31 -19.34 5.58
CA THR A 88 23.18 -19.36 7.05
C THR A 88 21.81 -19.87 7.48
N GLY A 89 20.77 -19.64 6.67
CA GLY A 89 19.38 -19.88 7.05
C GLY A 89 18.90 -18.92 8.16
N ALA A 90 19.64 -17.84 8.39
CA ALA A 90 19.29 -16.83 9.38
C ALA A 90 18.13 -15.97 8.85
N GLU A 91 17.21 -15.63 9.75
CA GLU A 91 16.14 -14.68 9.45
C GLU A 91 16.72 -13.26 9.39
N VAL A 92 16.32 -12.50 8.37
CA VAL A 92 16.72 -11.11 8.18
C VAL A 92 15.46 -10.27 8.03
N CYS A 93 15.40 -9.14 8.73
CA CYS A 93 14.32 -8.17 8.54
C CYS A 93 14.59 -7.41 7.24
N LEU A 94 13.67 -7.51 6.27
CA LEU A 94 13.75 -6.71 5.06
C LEU A 94 12.91 -5.46 5.25
N GLU A 95 13.43 -4.31 4.86
CA GLU A 95 12.60 -3.12 4.70
C GLU A 95 11.77 -3.26 3.43
N GLY A 96 10.45 -3.38 3.60
CA GLY A 96 9.56 -3.67 2.49
C GLY A 96 8.10 -3.61 2.87
N LEU A 97 7.26 -3.49 1.85
CA LEU A 97 5.82 -3.51 1.98
C LEU A 97 5.23 -4.37 0.85
N ILE A 98 4.38 -5.30 1.24
CA ILE A 98 3.66 -6.19 0.33
C ILE A 98 2.18 -6.05 0.66
N GLU A 99 1.40 -5.64 -0.33
CA GLU A 99 -0.04 -5.46 -0.21
C GLU A 99 -0.76 -6.22 -1.34
N GLU A 100 -1.85 -6.88 -0.98
CA GLU A 100 -2.82 -7.39 -1.94
C GLU A 100 -4.24 -6.99 -1.51
N LYS A 101 -5.01 -6.44 -2.44
CA LYS A 101 -6.39 -6.02 -2.21
C LYS A 101 -7.30 -6.51 -3.33
N GLU A 102 -8.43 -7.10 -2.94
CA GLU A 102 -9.57 -7.34 -3.82
C GLU A 102 -10.78 -6.58 -3.28
N PHE A 103 -11.35 -5.70 -4.09
CA PHE A 103 -12.43 -4.80 -3.68
C PHE A 103 -13.55 -4.80 -4.72
N ASP A 104 -14.77 -5.12 -4.32
CA ASP A 104 -15.97 -5.21 -5.16
C ASP A 104 -17.14 -4.58 -4.41
N VAL A 105 -17.48 -3.37 -4.85
CA VAL A 105 -18.46 -2.51 -4.20
C VAL A 105 -19.42 -1.86 -5.19
N GLU A 106 -20.64 -1.64 -4.73
CA GLU A 106 -21.69 -0.95 -5.47
C GLU A 106 -22.35 0.09 -4.56
N TYR A 107 -22.55 1.28 -5.09
CA TYR A 107 -23.11 2.41 -4.34
C TYR A 107 -24.64 2.37 -4.33
N PHE A 108 -25.21 2.66 -3.18
CA PHE A 108 -26.57 3.16 -3.04
C PHE A 108 -26.72 3.85 -1.67
N PRO A 109 -27.65 4.80 -1.54
CA PRO A 109 -27.86 5.49 -0.28
C PRO A 109 -28.44 4.54 0.78
N ILE A 110 -27.96 4.65 2.01
CA ILE A 110 -28.37 3.80 3.14
C ILE A 110 -28.89 4.67 4.27
N THR A 111 -29.95 4.21 4.93
CA THR A 111 -30.45 4.83 6.16
C THR A 111 -30.43 3.83 7.30
N TYR A 112 -29.86 4.22 8.44
CA TYR A 112 -29.81 3.41 9.65
C TYR A 112 -30.09 4.25 10.89
N GLN A 113 -31.07 3.86 11.70
CA GLN A 113 -31.41 4.50 12.98
C GLN A 113 -31.46 6.04 12.94
N ASN A 114 -32.05 6.61 11.87
CA ASN A 114 -32.18 8.06 11.58
C ASN A 114 -30.93 8.76 11.02
N HIS A 115 -29.85 8.03 10.73
CA HIS A 115 -28.70 8.55 9.98
C HIS A 115 -28.81 8.13 8.52
N SER A 116 -28.64 9.08 7.60
CA SER A 116 -28.57 8.83 6.16
C SER A 116 -27.13 8.96 5.70
N TYR A 117 -26.66 7.94 4.98
CA TYR A 117 -25.36 7.88 4.34
C TYR A 117 -25.59 7.82 2.84
N ASP A 118 -25.15 8.86 2.14
CA ASP A 118 -25.27 9.01 0.69
C ASP A 118 -23.90 9.46 0.19
N GLN A 119 -22.99 8.50 0.08
CA GLN A 119 -21.63 8.74 -0.34
C GLN A 119 -21.22 7.68 -1.35
N LYS A 120 -20.93 8.13 -2.58
CA LYS A 120 -20.32 7.28 -3.60
C LYS A 120 -18.96 6.77 -3.12
N TRP A 121 -18.57 5.60 -3.61
CA TRP A 121 -17.32 4.97 -3.21
C TRP A 121 -16.12 5.84 -3.62
N MET A 122 -15.17 5.94 -2.69
CA MET A 122 -13.87 6.52 -2.92
C MET A 122 -12.80 5.65 -2.28
N GLU A 123 -11.70 5.51 -2.98
CA GLU A 123 -10.47 4.90 -2.51
C GLU A 123 -9.31 5.76 -3.02
N LYS A 124 -8.45 6.20 -2.10
CA LYS A 124 -7.25 6.96 -2.44
C LYS A 124 -6.06 6.25 -1.88
N LYS A 125 -5.11 5.90 -2.73
CA LYS A 125 -3.89 5.21 -2.33
C LYS A 125 -2.69 5.93 -2.89
N CYS A 126 -1.68 6.08 -2.05
CA CYS A 126 -0.37 6.58 -2.43
C CYS A 126 0.70 5.76 -1.76
N VAL A 127 1.70 5.35 -2.54
CA VAL A 127 2.84 4.56 -2.09
C VAL A 127 4.10 5.28 -2.50
N LYS A 128 4.99 5.52 -1.55
CA LYS A 128 6.27 6.18 -1.75
C LYS A 128 7.37 5.25 -1.30
N ASN A 129 8.42 5.20 -2.09
CA ASN A 129 9.68 4.57 -1.75
C ASN A 129 10.76 5.65 -1.85
N TYR A 130 11.15 6.19 -0.71
CA TYR A 130 12.13 7.28 -0.62
C TYR A 130 13.54 6.81 -0.99
N ASP A 131 13.87 5.54 -0.70
CA ASP A 131 15.14 4.89 -1.09
C ASP A 131 15.34 4.77 -2.61
N LEU A 132 14.24 4.84 -3.36
CA LEU A 132 14.21 4.78 -4.82
C LEU A 132 13.90 6.14 -5.47
N GLY A 133 13.43 7.12 -4.71
CA GLY A 133 12.86 8.36 -5.27
C GLY A 133 11.60 8.12 -6.10
N ALA A 134 10.80 7.11 -5.77
CA ALA A 134 9.65 6.68 -6.55
C ALA A 134 8.33 6.81 -5.79
N VAL A 135 7.30 7.25 -6.51
CA VAL A 135 5.94 7.34 -6.00
C VAL A 135 4.95 6.82 -7.03
N THR A 136 3.94 6.10 -6.56
CA THR A 136 2.79 5.71 -7.35
C THR A 136 1.51 6.00 -6.59
N ASP A 137 0.44 6.28 -7.32
CA ASP A 137 -0.87 6.51 -6.73
C ASP A 137 -1.97 5.87 -7.58
N ALA A 138 -3.01 5.40 -6.91
CA ALA A 138 -4.22 4.87 -7.53
C ALA A 138 -5.43 5.39 -6.75
N ASN A 139 -6.12 6.35 -7.34
CA ASN A 139 -7.27 7.02 -6.76
C ASN A 139 -8.52 6.70 -7.58
N PHE A 140 -9.54 6.19 -6.92
CA PHE A 140 -10.87 5.96 -7.47
C PHE A 140 -11.85 6.81 -6.67
N ILE A 141 -12.58 7.71 -7.30
CA ILE A 141 -13.49 8.62 -6.59
C ILE A 141 -14.84 8.69 -7.28
N GLN A 142 -15.87 9.01 -6.49
CA GLN A 142 -17.25 9.11 -6.99
C GLN A 142 -17.72 7.85 -7.73
N CYS A 143 -17.25 6.69 -7.30
CA CYS A 143 -17.55 5.42 -7.95
C CYS A 143 -18.95 4.94 -7.57
N GLU A 144 -19.76 4.66 -8.60
CA GLU A 144 -21.04 3.97 -8.45
C GLU A 144 -20.85 2.44 -8.38
N LYS A 145 -19.83 1.96 -9.09
CA LYS A 145 -19.35 0.59 -9.01
C LYS A 145 -17.83 0.58 -9.12
N LEU A 146 -17.17 -0.20 -8.28
CA LEU A 146 -15.73 -0.43 -8.34
C LEU A 146 -15.47 -1.90 -8.04
N GLN A 147 -15.00 -2.62 -9.06
CA GLN A 147 -14.49 -3.98 -8.93
C GLN A 147 -13.02 -3.96 -9.30
N LYS A 148 -12.12 -4.15 -8.33
CA LYS A 148 -10.68 -4.10 -8.55
C LYS A 148 -9.91 -5.19 -7.83
N LYS A 149 -8.75 -5.48 -8.39
CA LYS A 149 -7.64 -6.20 -7.77
C LYS A 149 -6.42 -5.31 -7.87
N GLU A 150 -5.74 -5.15 -6.75
CA GLU A 150 -4.56 -4.32 -6.67
C GLU A 150 -3.49 -5.04 -5.86
N SER A 151 -2.24 -4.91 -6.29
CA SER A 151 -1.09 -5.36 -5.53
C SER A 151 0.01 -4.32 -5.58
N VAL A 152 0.61 -4.07 -4.42
CA VAL A 152 1.77 -3.21 -4.26
C VAL A 152 2.87 -4.05 -3.65
N VAL A 153 4.04 -4.03 -4.28
CA VAL A 153 5.25 -4.65 -3.75
C VAL A 153 6.37 -3.63 -3.85
N THR A 154 6.94 -3.28 -2.70
CA THR A 154 8.04 -2.32 -2.63
C THR A 154 9.08 -2.76 -1.62
N PHE A 155 10.34 -2.55 -1.94
CA PHE A 155 11.49 -2.88 -1.09
C PHE A 155 12.47 -1.71 -1.09
N GLY A 156 13.00 -1.42 0.10
CA GLY A 156 14.00 -0.39 0.33
C GLY A 156 15.42 -0.89 0.06
N ASN A 157 16.40 -0.10 0.50
CA ASN A 157 17.80 -0.53 0.50
C ASN A 157 18.01 -1.55 1.62
N GLY A 158 17.92 -2.85 1.30
CA GLY A 158 18.30 -3.86 2.27
C GLY A 158 19.79 -3.73 2.62
N VAL A 159 20.05 -3.77 3.93
CA VAL A 159 21.34 -3.77 4.64
C VAL A 159 22.59 -3.87 3.76
N GLU A 160 23.45 -2.85 3.85
CA GLU A 160 24.84 -2.87 3.36
C GLU A 160 25.52 -4.20 3.69
N LEU A 161 26.06 -4.87 2.65
CA LEU A 161 27.12 -5.85 2.86
C LEU A 161 28.34 -5.10 3.40
N ASP A 162 28.60 -5.23 4.70
CA ASP A 162 29.83 -4.75 5.34
C ASP A 162 31.04 -5.37 4.60
N GLN A 163 31.68 -4.59 3.75
CA GLN A 163 32.86 -5.00 2.98
C GLN A 163 34.07 -5.07 3.92
N VAL A 164 34.18 -6.14 4.70
CA VAL A 164 35.41 -6.43 5.45
C VAL A 164 36.46 -7.01 4.49
N TRP A 165 37.46 -6.20 4.12
CA TRP A 165 38.70 -6.64 3.45
C TRP A 165 39.79 -6.94 4.50
N PRO A 166 40.60 -8.03 4.39
CA PRO A 166 40.88 -8.86 3.21
C PRO A 166 40.18 -10.23 3.19
N ILE A 167 39.80 -10.69 1.99
CA ILE A 167 38.97 -11.89 1.74
C ILE A 167 39.83 -13.06 1.18
N PRO A 168 39.71 -14.29 1.73
CA PRO A 168 40.36 -15.49 1.20
C PRO A 168 39.71 -16.04 -0.08
N ALA A 169 40.53 -16.60 -0.97
CA ALA A 169 40.28 -16.87 -2.39
C ALA A 169 39.26 -17.97 -2.74
N ASN A 170 38.31 -18.34 -1.88
CA ASN A 170 37.47 -19.51 -2.12
C ASN A 170 35.97 -19.36 -1.79
N LYS A 171 35.39 -18.17 -1.94
CA LYS A 171 33.93 -17.99 -1.89
C LYS A 171 33.42 -17.31 -3.15
N THR A 172 32.67 -18.07 -3.93
CA THR A 172 31.81 -17.60 -5.02
C THR A 172 30.71 -16.73 -4.43
N TYR A 173 30.50 -15.55 -5.03
CA TYR A 173 29.48 -14.57 -4.66
C TYR A 173 28.09 -15.21 -4.51
N VAL A 174 27.37 -14.81 -3.47
CA VAL A 174 25.92 -15.02 -3.35
C VAL A 174 25.31 -13.64 -3.18
N THR A 175 24.48 -13.24 -4.15
CA THR A 175 23.58 -12.10 -4.05
C THR A 175 22.57 -12.38 -2.95
N LEU A 176 22.64 -11.63 -1.85
CA LEU A 176 21.52 -11.47 -0.93
C LEU A 176 20.35 -10.90 -1.75
N ALA A 177 19.22 -11.59 -1.81
CA ALA A 177 18.00 -11.01 -2.36
C ALA A 177 17.33 -10.09 -1.32
N ALA A 178 18.10 -9.14 -0.77
CA ALA A 178 17.56 -7.81 -0.60
C ALA A 178 17.55 -7.22 -2.01
N GLY A 179 16.39 -7.30 -2.67
CA GLY A 179 16.26 -6.87 -4.06
C GLY A 179 16.72 -5.43 -4.22
N THR A 180 17.29 -5.12 -5.37
CA THR A 180 17.47 -3.75 -5.81
C THR A 180 16.20 -2.94 -5.50
N PRO A 181 16.29 -1.73 -4.89
CA PRO A 181 15.11 -0.96 -4.51
C PRO A 181 14.10 -0.90 -5.64
N SER A 182 12.86 -1.21 -5.32
CA SER A 182 11.81 -1.38 -6.32
C SER A 182 10.46 -0.95 -5.76
N LEU A 183 9.63 -0.44 -6.65
CA LEU A 183 8.23 -0.12 -6.42
C LEU A 183 7.44 -0.67 -7.60
N VAL A 184 6.62 -1.68 -7.36
CA VAL A 184 5.75 -2.30 -8.35
C VAL A 184 4.31 -2.19 -7.87
N GLN A 185 3.47 -1.51 -8.65
CA GLN A 185 2.03 -1.45 -8.42
C GLN A 185 1.30 -2.01 -9.64
N THR A 186 0.43 -2.98 -9.39
CA THR A 186 -0.44 -3.56 -10.42
C THR A 186 -1.89 -3.31 -10.04
N VAL A 187 -2.66 -2.77 -10.97
CA VAL A 187 -4.07 -2.42 -10.81
C VAL A 187 -4.85 -3.03 -11.97
N SER A 188 -5.83 -3.87 -11.64
CA SER A 188 -6.84 -4.38 -12.57
C SER A 188 -8.21 -3.97 -12.04
N ALA A 189 -8.94 -3.11 -12.74
CA ALA A 189 -10.15 -2.49 -12.23
C ALA A 189 -11.22 -2.29 -13.32
N ASP A 190 -12.45 -2.71 -13.03
CA ASP A 190 -13.66 -2.26 -13.71
C ASP A 190 -14.32 -1.17 -12.86
N VAL A 191 -14.34 0.05 -13.38
CA VAL A 191 -14.82 1.23 -12.66
C VAL A 191 -15.95 1.90 -13.42
N LEU A 192 -16.99 2.28 -12.68
CA LEU A 192 -17.99 3.27 -13.08
C LEU A 192 -17.84 4.47 -12.15
N GLY A 193 -17.09 5.49 -12.57
CA GLY A 193 -16.73 6.61 -11.72
C GLY A 193 -15.58 7.43 -12.31
N ILE A 194 -14.76 8.01 -11.44
CA ILE A 194 -13.53 8.72 -11.81
C ILE A 194 -12.35 7.90 -11.31
N SER A 195 -11.34 7.69 -12.16
CA SER A 195 -10.06 7.12 -11.74
C SER A 195 -8.90 8.03 -12.09
N HIS A 196 -7.88 8.02 -11.24
CA HIS A 196 -6.59 8.63 -11.46
C HIS A 196 -5.52 7.60 -11.06
N ILE A 197 -4.63 7.24 -12.00
CA ILE A 197 -3.50 6.35 -11.71
C ILE A 197 -2.24 7.00 -12.25
N GLY A 198 -1.32 7.32 -11.34
CA GLY A 198 -0.11 8.07 -11.64
C GLY A 198 1.15 7.45 -11.08
N PHE A 199 2.29 7.95 -11.57
CA PHE A 199 3.60 7.67 -11.03
C PHE A 199 4.56 8.83 -11.25
N ALA A 200 5.56 8.91 -10.38
CA ALA A 200 6.73 9.74 -10.58
C ALA A 200 7.99 9.00 -10.12
N ALA A 201 9.05 9.11 -10.90
CA ALA A 201 10.41 8.77 -10.51
C ALA A 201 11.22 10.06 -10.53
N LYS A 202 11.81 10.42 -9.39
CA LYS A 202 12.64 11.61 -9.24
C LYS A 202 14.06 11.23 -8.92
N ASP A 203 14.98 12.10 -9.33
CA ASP A 203 16.35 12.05 -8.86
C ASP A 203 16.39 12.45 -7.38
N PRO A 204 16.82 11.55 -6.48
CA PRO A 204 16.85 11.84 -5.05
C PRO A 204 17.89 12.93 -4.71
N ASN A 205 18.97 13.07 -5.50
CA ASN A 205 20.01 14.09 -5.31
C ASN A 205 19.65 15.46 -5.93
N GLN A 206 18.70 15.48 -6.86
CA GLN A 206 18.25 16.72 -7.49
C GLN A 206 16.72 16.81 -7.54
N HIS A 207 16.19 17.55 -6.60
CA HIS A 207 14.77 17.57 -6.20
C HIS A 207 13.80 18.07 -7.27
N ARG A 208 14.37 18.75 -8.27
CA ARG A 208 13.67 19.33 -9.41
C ARG A 208 13.83 18.49 -10.68
N HIS A 209 14.65 17.45 -10.65
CA HIS A 209 14.90 16.55 -11.76
C HIS A 209 13.95 15.36 -11.65
N THR A 210 12.93 15.36 -12.52
CA THR A 210 12.01 14.25 -12.67
C THR A 210 12.53 13.37 -13.80
N ILE A 211 12.82 12.11 -13.49
CA ILE A 211 13.30 11.12 -14.46
C ILE A 211 12.12 10.68 -15.33
N ALA A 212 11.00 10.35 -14.69
CA ALA A 212 9.77 9.95 -15.36
C ALA A 212 8.55 10.41 -14.57
N TYR A 213 7.50 10.78 -15.28
CA TYR A 213 6.19 11.11 -14.71
C TYR A 213 5.12 10.62 -15.68
N GLY A 214 4.06 10.03 -15.13
CA GLY A 214 2.90 9.64 -15.90
C GLY A 214 1.64 9.83 -15.07
N ARG A 215 0.57 10.27 -15.73
CA ARG A 215 -0.75 10.44 -15.14
C ARG A 215 -1.79 9.98 -16.14
N GLU A 216 -2.78 9.26 -15.64
CA GLU A 216 -3.91 8.81 -16.43
C GLU A 216 -5.19 9.06 -15.65
N GLU A 217 -6.14 9.70 -16.32
CA GLU A 217 -7.45 10.02 -15.76
C GLU A 217 -8.54 9.41 -16.62
N THR A 218 -9.52 8.78 -15.97
CA THR A 218 -10.71 8.27 -16.66
C THR A 218 -11.97 8.74 -15.95
N ILE A 219 -13.03 9.03 -16.71
CA ILE A 219 -14.33 9.47 -16.19
C ILE A 219 -15.43 8.75 -16.94
N GLY A 220 -16.14 7.84 -16.27
CA GLY A 220 -17.20 7.03 -16.86
C GLY A 220 -17.01 5.55 -16.57
N GLN A 221 -17.35 4.71 -17.54
CA GLN A 221 -17.19 3.26 -17.44
C GLN A 221 -15.91 2.83 -18.15
N PHE A 222 -14.93 2.33 -17.39
CA PHE A 222 -13.65 1.89 -17.90
C PHE A 222 -13.25 0.54 -17.32
N SER A 223 -12.55 -0.23 -18.13
CA SER A 223 -11.80 -1.42 -17.70
C SER A 223 -10.32 -1.07 -17.81
N ILE A 224 -9.59 -1.18 -16.71
CA ILE A 224 -8.22 -0.71 -16.54
C ILE A 224 -7.38 -1.91 -16.15
N ASP A 225 -6.33 -2.18 -16.92
CA ASP A 225 -5.26 -3.11 -16.55
C ASP A 225 -3.93 -2.36 -16.69
N LYS A 226 -3.28 -2.09 -15.55
CA LYS A 226 -2.09 -1.24 -15.49
C LYS A 226 -1.06 -1.83 -14.53
N THR A 227 0.19 -1.86 -14.98
CA THR A 227 1.35 -2.20 -14.15
C THR A 227 2.35 -1.06 -14.25
N ILE A 228 2.79 -0.59 -13.09
CA ILE A 228 3.83 0.42 -12.95
C ILE A 228 4.98 -0.26 -12.21
N GLU A 229 6.16 -0.26 -12.83
CA GLU A 229 7.36 -0.86 -12.27
C GLU A 229 8.49 0.17 -12.33
N ILE A 230 8.99 0.55 -11.17
CA ILE A 230 10.14 1.43 -11.01
C ILE A 230 11.17 0.63 -10.22
N LYS A 231 12.39 0.52 -10.76
CA LYS A 231 13.49 -0.23 -10.15
C LYS A 231 14.79 0.51 -10.32
N LEU A 232 15.64 0.43 -9.31
CA LEU A 232 17.03 0.82 -9.47
C LEU A 232 17.72 -0.21 -10.41
N THR A 233 18.59 0.23 -11.31
CA THR A 233 19.27 -0.66 -12.29
C THR A 233 20.79 -0.53 -12.27
N CYS A 234 21.29 0.54 -11.66
CA CYS A 234 22.70 0.79 -11.39
C CYS A 234 22.79 1.10 -9.89
N LEU A 235 23.73 0.48 -9.15
CA LEU A 235 23.82 0.42 -7.68
C LEU A 235 24.04 1.77 -6.96
N ASP A 236 23.39 2.83 -7.42
CA ASP A 236 23.43 4.16 -6.82
C ASP A 236 22.28 4.23 -5.81
N ALA A 237 22.57 3.88 -4.55
CA ALA A 237 21.64 4.14 -3.45
C ALA A 237 21.45 5.66 -3.32
N GLN A 238 20.22 6.14 -3.43
CA GLN A 238 19.94 7.57 -3.45
C GLN A 238 18.69 7.86 -2.62
N ILE A 239 18.87 8.64 -1.56
CA ILE A 239 17.83 9.06 -0.59
C ILE A 239 17.29 10.43 -1.02
N GLY A 240 15.98 10.68 -0.94
CA GLY A 240 15.41 11.98 -1.37
C GLY A 240 14.14 12.40 -0.62
N ASP A 241 14.04 13.71 -0.33
CA ASP A 241 13.14 14.24 0.72
C ASP A 241 11.78 14.80 0.26
N TRP A 242 11.36 14.64 -1.00
CA TRP A 242 10.09 15.22 -1.52
C TRP A 242 9.39 14.35 -2.58
N LEU A 243 8.67 13.33 -2.11
CA LEU A 243 7.75 12.56 -2.94
C LEU A 243 6.31 12.97 -2.60
N GLY A 244 5.70 13.74 -3.50
CA GLY A 244 4.27 14.01 -3.47
C GLY A 244 3.54 13.01 -4.34
N CYS A 245 2.35 12.60 -3.91
CA CYS A 245 1.46 11.76 -4.73
C CYS A 245 1.08 12.53 -6.01
N PRO A 246 1.22 11.93 -7.21
CA PRO A 246 0.97 12.54 -8.52
C PRO A 246 -0.42 13.16 -8.77
#